data_AF-A0A942CNK8-F1
#
_entry.id   AF-A0A942CNK8-F1
#
_cell.length_a   1.000
_cell.length_b   1.000
_cell.length_c   1.000
_cell.angle_alpha   90.00
_cell.angle_beta   90.00
_cell.angle_gamma   90.00
#
_symmetry.space_group_name_H-M   'P 1'
#
loop_
_entity.id
_entity.type
_entity.pdbx_description
1 polymer ?
#
loop_
_entity_poly.entity_id
_entity_poly.type
_entity_poly.pdbx_seq_one_letter_code
_entity_poly.pdbx_strand_id
1 'polypeptide(L)'
;MAHLSPDTFVDLLEGTLEESAVPHLAQCEACRDELSGLRRTWQEAMNTDVPEPSPLFWDHLSARVHEAVAAEPEPRRPWWNAAWAVRWFGLAAAAVAAIALVAFLNRPAFVDQRTAQVGGEAQGTPAASGQRLEVLPPLAEDESVGLLADLASDLDWDAVVEVGLVRPGGADRAVAELSADERVELQRLLTEAGVM
;
A
#
# COMPACT_ATOMS: atom_id res chain seq x y z
N MET A 1 41.75 10.04 -4.11
CA MET A 1 40.94 9.21 -5.02
C MET A 1 39.78 8.69 -4.20
N ALA A 2 38.56 8.66 -4.74
CA ALA A 2 37.39 8.18 -4.01
C ALA A 2 37.28 6.67 -4.15
N HIS A 3 37.03 5.97 -3.03
CA HIS A 3 36.75 4.54 -2.97
C HIS A 3 35.23 4.30 -3.03
N LEU A 4 34.82 3.02 -3.14
CA LEU A 4 33.42 2.63 -3.07
C LEU A 4 32.81 2.97 -1.70
N SER A 5 31.50 3.24 -1.67
CA SER A 5 30.78 3.42 -0.42
C SER A 5 30.58 2.06 0.28
N PRO A 6 30.45 2.05 1.63
CA PRO A 6 30.09 0.84 2.37
C PRO A 6 28.83 0.16 1.85
N ASP A 7 27.79 0.94 1.51
CA ASP A 7 26.52 0.40 0.98
C ASP A 7 26.74 -0.36 -0.33
N THR A 8 27.61 0.14 -1.21
CA THR A 8 27.93 -0.56 -2.47
C THR A 8 28.60 -1.91 -2.19
N PHE A 9 29.44 -2.01 -1.15
CA PHE A 9 30.03 -3.30 -0.77
C PHE A 9 28.98 -4.28 -0.23
N VAL A 10 27.99 -3.79 0.53
CA VAL A 10 26.86 -4.61 1.00
C VAL A 10 26.05 -5.12 -0.18
N ASP A 11 25.71 -4.25 -1.13
CA ASP A 11 24.96 -4.66 -2.32
C ASP A 11 25.68 -5.74 -3.15
N LEU A 12 27.01 -5.63 -3.28
CA LEU A 12 27.87 -6.62 -3.94
C LEU A 12 28.04 -7.93 -3.14
N LEU A 13 27.84 -7.91 -1.83
CA LEU A 13 27.86 -9.09 -0.95
C LEU A 13 26.53 -9.83 -0.99
N GLU A 14 25.43 -9.09 -0.95
CA GLU A 14 24.06 -9.63 -1.02
C GLU A 14 23.68 -10.08 -2.44
N GLY A 15 24.45 -9.68 -3.46
CA GLY A 15 24.16 -9.96 -4.86
C GLY A 15 23.02 -9.13 -5.43
N THR A 16 22.64 -8.04 -4.76
CA THR A 16 21.67 -7.05 -5.29
C THR A 16 22.30 -6.19 -6.39
N LEU A 17 23.63 -6.11 -6.41
CA LEU A 17 24.43 -5.46 -7.45
C LEU A 17 25.45 -6.45 -8.04
N GLU A 18 25.52 -6.50 -9.36
CA GLU A 18 26.52 -7.30 -10.08
C GLU A 18 27.89 -6.61 -10.10
N GLU A 19 28.98 -7.37 -9.90
CA GLU A 19 30.34 -6.80 -9.93
C GLU A 19 30.70 -6.15 -11.27
N SER A 20 30.19 -6.71 -12.39
CA SER A 20 30.39 -6.13 -13.72
C SER A 20 29.75 -4.76 -13.89
N ALA A 21 28.77 -4.42 -13.05
CA ALA A 21 28.11 -3.12 -13.03
C ALA A 21 28.93 -2.05 -12.27
N VAL A 22 30.07 -2.41 -11.65
CA VAL A 22 30.92 -1.50 -10.88
C VAL A 22 32.31 -1.37 -11.54
N PRO A 23 32.47 -0.46 -12.54
CA PRO A 23 33.72 -0.28 -13.27
C PRO A 23 34.93 0.08 -12.39
N HIS A 24 34.67 0.66 -11.20
CA HIS A 24 35.70 1.03 -10.25
C HIS A 24 36.49 -0.20 -9.77
N LEU A 25 35.85 -1.36 -9.62
CA LEU A 25 36.51 -2.60 -9.21
C LEU A 25 37.56 -3.05 -10.23
N ALA A 26 37.41 -2.73 -11.52
CA ALA A 26 38.45 -3.04 -12.50
C ALA A 26 39.72 -2.19 -12.31
N GLN A 27 39.58 -0.98 -11.75
CA GLN A 27 40.63 0.03 -11.69
C GLN A 27 41.26 0.18 -10.30
N CYS A 28 40.59 -0.27 -9.23
CA CYS A 28 41.05 -0.11 -7.85
C CYS A 28 41.33 -1.46 -7.18
N GLU A 29 42.60 -1.77 -6.95
CA GLU A 29 43.03 -2.98 -6.24
C GLU A 29 42.58 -3.00 -4.79
N ALA A 30 42.68 -1.87 -4.07
CA ALA A 30 42.25 -1.77 -2.68
C ALA A 30 40.77 -2.14 -2.48
N CYS A 31 39.87 -1.68 -3.36
CA CYS A 31 38.46 -2.04 -3.28
C CYS A 31 38.19 -3.51 -3.62
N ARG A 32 38.98 -4.13 -4.51
CA ARG A 32 38.87 -5.57 -4.78
C ARG A 32 39.31 -6.40 -3.58
N ASP A 33 40.43 -6.00 -2.96
CA ASP A 33 40.96 -6.68 -1.78
C ASP A 33 39.98 -6.60 -0.62
N GLU A 34 39.38 -5.43 -0.39
CA GLU A 34 38.35 -5.21 0.62
C GLU A 34 37.11 -6.10 0.38
N LEU A 35 36.57 -6.10 -0.84
CA LEU A 35 35.44 -6.96 -1.20
C LEU A 35 35.75 -8.46 -1.01
N SER A 36 36.96 -8.89 -1.39
CA SER A 36 37.40 -10.28 -1.19
C SER A 36 37.56 -10.64 0.30
N GLY A 37 37.98 -9.67 1.12
CA GLY A 37 38.07 -9.81 2.57
C GLY A 37 36.70 -9.97 3.20
N LEU A 38 35.77 -9.07 2.87
CA LEU A 38 34.40 -9.12 3.35
C LEU A 38 33.69 -10.44 2.98
N ARG A 39 33.88 -10.93 1.76
CA ARG A 39 33.30 -12.21 1.31
C ARG A 39 33.81 -13.40 2.11
N ARG A 40 35.11 -13.43 2.42
CA ARG A 40 35.67 -14.50 3.27
C ARG A 40 35.06 -14.48 4.66
N THR A 41 35.00 -13.30 5.28
CA THR A 41 34.38 -13.14 6.60
C THR A 41 32.90 -13.52 6.60
N TRP A 42 32.15 -13.12 5.56
CA TRP A 42 30.74 -13.48 5.39
C TRP A 42 30.54 -14.98 5.25
N GLN A 43 31.33 -15.64 4.41
CA GLN A 43 31.29 -17.09 4.25
C GLN A 43 31.64 -17.82 5.55
N GLU A 44 32.62 -17.34 6.30
CA GLU A 44 32.97 -17.90 7.61
C GLU A 44 31.83 -17.75 8.62
N ALA A 45 31.18 -16.58 8.66
CA ALA A 45 30.02 -16.35 9.51
C ALA A 45 28.84 -17.26 9.14
N MET A 46 28.56 -17.44 7.84
CA MET A 46 27.49 -18.34 7.36
C MET A 46 27.76 -19.82 7.62
N ASN A 47 29.02 -20.22 7.67
CA ASN A 47 29.43 -21.60 7.97
C ASN A 47 29.55 -21.89 9.48
N THR A 48 29.24 -20.91 10.32
CA THR A 48 29.22 -21.12 11.77
C THR A 48 27.95 -21.85 12.15
N ASP A 49 28.07 -23.02 12.79
CA ASP A 49 26.93 -23.75 13.35
C ASP A 49 26.25 -22.91 14.43
N VAL A 50 25.07 -22.38 14.11
CA VAL A 50 24.22 -21.68 15.07
C VAL A 50 23.28 -22.71 15.71
N PRO A 51 23.33 -22.90 17.04
CA PRO A 51 22.43 -23.84 17.71
C PRO A 51 20.98 -23.37 17.53
N GLU A 52 20.07 -24.32 17.33
CA GLU A 52 18.65 -24.02 17.27
C GLU A 52 18.22 -23.35 18.59
N PRO A 53 17.47 -22.23 18.53
CA PRO A 53 16.96 -21.58 19.73
C PRO A 53 16.08 -22.55 20.52
N SER A 54 15.99 -22.34 21.84
CA SER A 54 15.10 -23.16 22.67
C SER A 54 13.64 -23.02 22.18
N PRO A 55 12.81 -24.08 22.27
CA PRO A 55 11.42 -23.99 21.83
C PRO A 55 10.63 -22.85 22.49
N LEU A 56 10.97 -22.49 23.73
CA LEU A 56 10.33 -21.40 24.47
C LEU A 56 10.87 -20.00 24.14
N PHE A 57 11.97 -19.90 23.37
CA PHE A 57 12.57 -18.60 23.02
C PHE A 57 11.56 -17.70 22.31
N TRP A 58 10.82 -18.26 21.35
CA TRP A 58 9.86 -17.53 20.55
C TRP A 58 8.67 -17.04 21.38
N ASP A 59 8.15 -17.87 22.29
CA ASP A 59 7.07 -17.47 23.19
C ASP A 59 7.48 -16.29 24.07
N HIS A 60 8.69 -16.36 24.65
CA HIS A 60 9.21 -15.29 25.49
C HIS A 60 9.56 -14.02 24.70
N LEU A 61 10.08 -14.15 23.48
CA LEU A 61 10.33 -13.01 22.61
C LEU A 61 9.02 -12.31 22.27
N SER A 62 8.04 -13.05 21.79
CA SER A 62 6.73 -12.51 21.41
C SER A 62 6.04 -11.84 22.58
N ALA A 63 6.03 -12.48 23.75
CA ALA A 63 5.45 -11.89 24.97
C ALA A 63 6.10 -10.54 25.32
N ARG A 64 7.44 -10.46 25.28
CA ARG A 64 8.17 -9.20 25.56
C ARG A 64 7.91 -8.13 24.51
N VAL A 65 7.83 -8.50 23.23
CA VAL A 65 7.51 -7.55 22.16
C VAL A 65 6.09 -7.01 22.34
N HIS A 66 5.11 -7.88 22.62
CA HIS A 66 3.75 -7.46 22.91
C HIS A 66 3.66 -6.55 24.13
N GLU A 67 4.33 -6.90 25.22
CA GLU A 67 4.37 -6.05 26.42
C GLU A 67 5.02 -4.69 26.13
N ALA A 68 6.12 -4.67 25.38
CA ALA A 68 6.80 -3.44 24.99
C ALA A 68 5.89 -2.53 24.15
N VAL A 69 5.23 -3.09 23.13
CA VAL A 69 4.29 -2.37 22.27
C VAL A 69 3.07 -1.88 23.06
N ALA A 70 2.53 -2.69 23.97
CA ALA A 70 1.40 -2.30 24.81
C ALA A 70 1.77 -1.20 25.83
N ALA A 71 3.04 -1.14 26.23
CA ALA A 71 3.58 -0.12 27.13
C ALA A 71 3.95 1.19 26.40
N GLU A 72 3.96 1.21 25.06
CA GLU A 72 4.19 2.44 24.31
C GLU A 72 3.07 3.45 24.60
N PRO A 73 3.41 4.68 25.02
CA PRO A 73 2.39 5.69 25.29
C PRO A 73 1.66 6.03 23.98
N GLU A 74 0.33 5.93 24.00
CA GLU A 74 -0.47 6.36 22.86
C GLU A 74 -0.09 7.79 22.45
N PRO A 75 0.06 8.08 21.14
CA PRO A 75 0.33 9.42 20.68
C PRO A 75 -0.78 10.32 21.21
N ARG A 76 -0.42 11.22 22.13
CA ARG A 76 -1.35 12.17 22.73
C ARG A 76 -1.97 13.00 21.61
N ARG A 77 -3.17 12.63 21.17
CA ARG A 77 -3.92 13.39 20.19
C ARG A 77 -4.09 14.79 20.76
N PRO A 78 -3.55 15.83 20.10
CA PRO A 78 -3.64 17.15 20.65
C PRO A 78 -5.10 17.57 20.69
N TRP A 79 -5.58 17.90 21.88
CA TRP A 79 -6.94 18.33 22.21
C TRP A 79 -7.48 19.46 21.30
N TRP A 80 -6.61 20.22 20.63
CA TRP A 80 -7.01 21.26 19.66
C TRP A 80 -7.54 20.70 18.33
N ASN A 81 -7.25 19.45 17.95
CA ASN A 81 -7.74 18.83 16.72
C ASN A 81 -9.21 18.35 16.83
N ALA A 82 -9.71 18.13 18.05
CA ALA A 82 -11.08 17.67 18.27
C ALA A 82 -12.13 18.72 17.86
N ALA A 83 -11.84 20.00 18.11
CA ALA A 83 -12.75 21.10 17.76
C ALA A 83 -12.85 21.34 16.24
N TRP A 84 -11.78 21.05 15.49
CA TRP A 84 -11.79 21.13 14.03
C TRP A 84 -12.52 19.94 13.41
N ALA A 85 -12.29 18.71 13.88
CA ALA A 85 -12.97 17.52 13.36
C ALA A 85 -14.51 17.61 13.48
N VAL A 86 -15.04 18.10 14.61
CA VAL A 86 -16.49 18.27 14.82
C VAL A 86 -17.12 19.27 13.83
N ARG A 87 -16.38 20.30 13.41
CA ARG A 87 -16.85 21.28 12.40
C ARG A 87 -16.95 20.68 10.99
N TRP A 88 -16.05 19.77 10.61
CA TRP A 88 -16.07 19.13 9.30
C TRP A 88 -17.11 18.00 9.22
N PHE A 89 -17.29 17.21 10.29
CA PHE A 89 -18.35 16.19 10.35
C PHE A 89 -19.76 16.80 10.31
N GLY A 90 -19.97 17.97 10.93
CA GLY A 90 -21.25 18.69 10.86
C GLY A 90 -21.61 19.15 9.44
N LEU A 91 -20.61 19.54 8.64
CA LEU A 91 -20.81 19.94 7.23
C LEU A 91 -21.05 18.72 6.33
N ALA A 92 -20.36 17.61 6.56
CA ALA A 92 -20.54 16.37 5.81
C ALA A 92 -21.94 15.76 6.04
N ALA A 93 -22.42 15.73 7.29
CA ALA A 93 -23.77 15.24 7.61
C ALA A 93 -24.87 16.10 6.96
N ALA A 94 -24.69 17.43 6.92
CA ALA A 94 -25.62 18.34 6.26
C ALA A 94 -25.63 18.15 4.74
N ALA A 95 -24.47 17.89 4.12
CA ALA A 95 -24.37 17.60 2.69
C ALA A 95 -25.06 16.27 2.32
N VAL A 96 -24.86 15.21 3.11
CA VAL A 96 -25.54 13.92 2.91
C VAL A 96 -27.06 14.06 3.06
N ALA A 97 -27.53 14.80 4.07
CA ALA A 97 -28.96 15.06 4.25
C ALA A 97 -29.56 15.86 3.08
N ALA A 98 -28.84 16.84 2.54
CA ALA A 98 -29.26 17.61 1.37
C ALA A 98 -29.30 16.74 0.10
N ILE A 99 -28.31 15.87 -0.12
CA ILE A 99 -28.28 14.93 -1.24
C ILE A 99 -29.43 13.93 -1.13
N ALA A 100 -29.68 13.37 0.05
CA ALA A 100 -30.80 12.45 0.29
C ALA A 100 -32.16 13.13 0.04
N LEU A 101 -32.32 14.39 0.46
CA LEU A 101 -33.52 15.17 0.22
C LEU A 101 -33.73 15.44 -1.29
N VAL A 102 -32.67 15.81 -2.00
CA VAL A 102 -32.73 16.02 -3.45
C VAL A 102 -33.03 14.71 -4.18
N ALA A 103 -32.43 13.59 -3.79
CA ALA A 103 -32.71 12.27 -4.36
C ALA A 103 -34.14 11.78 -4.09
N PHE A 104 -34.68 12.11 -2.91
CA PHE A 104 -36.07 11.80 -2.56
C PHE A 104 -37.06 12.63 -3.37
N LEU A 105 -36.78 13.91 -3.58
CA LEU A 105 -37.62 14.82 -4.37
C LEU A 105 -37.49 14.58 -5.90
N ASN A 106 -36.33 14.11 -6.37
CA ASN A 106 -36.09 13.76 -7.77
C ASN A 106 -36.36 12.28 -8.08
N ARG A 107 -37.11 11.54 -7.26
CA ARG A 107 -37.51 10.18 -7.65
C ARG A 107 -38.32 10.25 -8.95
N PRO A 108 -37.80 9.75 -10.09
CA PRO A 108 -38.66 9.57 -11.25
C PRO A 108 -39.70 8.52 -10.83
N ALA A 109 -40.98 8.86 -10.97
CA ALA A 109 -42.02 7.85 -10.93
C ALA A 109 -41.61 6.77 -11.95
N PHE A 110 -41.34 5.55 -11.47
CA PHE A 110 -41.11 4.41 -12.34
C PHE A 110 -42.34 4.28 -13.24
N VAL A 111 -42.23 4.79 -14.47
CA VAL A 111 -43.25 4.61 -15.50
C VAL A 111 -43.09 3.17 -15.96
N ASP A 112 -44.08 2.38 -15.63
CA ASP A 112 -44.20 0.97 -15.99
C ASP A 112 -44.05 0.81 -17.52
N GLN A 113 -42.91 0.26 -17.92
CA GLN A 113 -42.58 -0.08 -19.31
C GLN A 113 -43.37 -1.32 -19.71
N ARG A 114 -44.66 -1.15 -20.04
CA ARG A 114 -45.38 -2.16 -20.79
C ARG A 114 -46.57 -1.56 -21.52
N THR A 115 -46.35 -1.13 -22.77
CA THR A 115 -47.10 -1.54 -23.99
C THR A 115 -46.83 -0.58 -25.15
N ALA A 116 -46.56 -1.17 -26.33
CA ALA A 116 -46.76 -0.61 -27.68
C ALA A 116 -45.89 0.62 -28.05
N GLN A 117 -45.42 0.86 -29.26
CA GLN A 117 -45.61 0.28 -30.58
C GLN A 117 -44.59 0.98 -31.50
N VAL A 118 -43.99 0.23 -32.41
CA VAL A 118 -43.86 0.55 -33.85
C VAL A 118 -43.45 1.98 -34.25
N GLY A 119 -42.24 2.07 -34.82
CA GLY A 119 -41.99 2.78 -36.08
C GLY A 119 -41.35 4.17 -35.99
N GLY A 120 -40.29 4.37 -36.80
CA GLY A 120 -39.95 5.68 -37.34
C GLY A 120 -38.51 6.14 -37.12
N GLU A 121 -37.71 6.00 -38.18
CA GLU A 121 -36.55 6.83 -38.50
C GLU A 121 -36.71 8.33 -38.13
N ALA A 122 -35.66 8.96 -37.61
CA ALA A 122 -34.87 9.96 -38.34
C ALA A 122 -33.90 10.74 -37.43
N GLN A 123 -32.80 11.12 -38.05
CA GLN A 123 -31.65 11.89 -37.56
C GLN A 123 -31.99 13.29 -37.04
N GLY A 124 -31.10 13.84 -36.22
CA GLY A 124 -31.05 15.29 -35.99
C GLY A 124 -30.10 15.73 -34.88
N THR A 125 -28.81 15.89 -35.19
CA THR A 125 -27.91 16.77 -34.44
C THR A 125 -28.21 18.22 -34.84
N PRO A 126 -28.12 19.18 -33.91
CA PRO A 126 -27.03 20.15 -34.05
C PRO A 126 -26.33 20.52 -32.73
N ALA A 127 -25.10 20.97 -32.91
CA ALA A 127 -24.13 21.36 -31.90
C ALA A 127 -24.54 22.59 -31.07
N ALA A 128 -24.10 22.64 -29.81
CA ALA A 128 -23.83 23.89 -29.11
C ALA A 128 -22.70 23.67 -28.07
N SER A 129 -21.60 24.37 -28.32
CA SER A 129 -20.41 24.40 -27.49
C SER A 129 -20.69 24.97 -26.09
N GLY A 130 -20.34 24.19 -25.08
CA GLY A 130 -20.06 24.66 -23.74
C GLY A 130 -19.09 23.67 -23.15
N GLN A 131 -17.82 24.07 -22.98
CA GLN A 131 -16.86 23.30 -22.20
C GLN A 131 -17.38 23.24 -20.76
N ARG A 132 -18.19 22.22 -20.51
CA ARG A 132 -18.57 21.77 -19.19
C ARG A 132 -17.32 21.08 -18.66
N LEU A 133 -16.80 21.60 -17.55
CA LEU A 133 -15.86 20.88 -16.70
C LEU A 133 -16.38 19.45 -16.60
N GLU A 134 -15.63 18.50 -17.16
CA GLU A 134 -15.97 17.08 -17.09
C GLU A 134 -15.84 16.70 -15.63
N VAL A 135 -16.96 16.83 -14.91
CA VAL A 135 -17.18 16.20 -13.63
C VAL A 135 -16.95 14.73 -13.93
N LEU A 136 -15.86 14.18 -13.39
CA LEU A 136 -15.62 12.74 -13.34
C LEU A 136 -16.98 12.08 -13.05
N PRO A 137 -17.45 11.16 -13.90
CA PRO A 137 -18.65 10.42 -13.55
C PRO A 137 -18.45 9.87 -12.14
N PRO A 138 -19.49 9.86 -11.28
CA PRO A 138 -19.40 9.12 -10.03
C PRO A 138 -18.89 7.74 -10.42
N LEU A 139 -17.76 7.30 -9.84
CA LEU A 139 -17.21 5.96 -10.06
C LEU A 139 -18.38 5.00 -9.88
N ALA A 140 -18.97 4.58 -11.01
CA ALA A 140 -20.03 3.60 -11.00
C ALA A 140 -19.28 2.36 -10.55
N GLU A 141 -19.50 1.95 -9.30
CA GLU A 141 -18.86 0.81 -8.63
C GLU A 141 -18.19 -0.11 -9.64
N ASP A 142 -16.90 0.14 -9.88
CA ASP A 142 -16.24 -0.32 -11.10
C ASP A 142 -16.23 -1.85 -11.08
N GLU A 143 -16.98 -2.48 -11.98
CA GLU A 143 -17.07 -3.93 -12.14
C GLU A 143 -15.68 -4.57 -12.27
N SER A 144 -14.71 -3.80 -12.79
CA SER A 144 -13.29 -4.17 -12.85
C SER A 144 -12.63 -4.32 -11.48
N VAL A 145 -13.02 -3.54 -10.47
CA VAL A 145 -12.53 -3.68 -9.09
C VAL A 145 -13.09 -4.95 -8.45
N GLY A 146 -14.36 -5.27 -8.71
CA GLY A 146 -14.96 -6.54 -8.28
C GLY A 146 -14.26 -7.75 -8.90
N LEU A 147 -13.96 -7.71 -10.21
CA LEU A 147 -13.23 -8.77 -10.90
C LEU A 147 -11.78 -8.89 -10.41
N LEU A 148 -11.11 -7.78 -10.10
CA LEU A 148 -9.77 -7.81 -9.50
C LEU A 148 -9.80 -8.38 -8.08
N ALA A 149 -10.81 -8.07 -7.27
CA ALA A 149 -10.97 -8.64 -5.93
C ALA A 149 -11.24 -10.16 -5.97
N ASP A 150 -12.07 -10.61 -6.90
CA ASP A 150 -12.36 -12.03 -7.14
C ASP A 150 -11.09 -12.77 -7.58
N LEU A 151 -10.36 -12.21 -8.56
CA LEU A 151 -9.08 -12.77 -9.03
C LEU A 151 -8.00 -12.77 -7.93
N ALA A 152 -7.98 -11.74 -7.07
CA ALA A 152 -7.06 -11.66 -5.94
C ALA A 152 -7.40 -12.65 -4.83
N SER A 153 -8.68 -13.02 -4.68
CA SER A 153 -9.11 -14.04 -3.72
C SER A 153 -8.72 -15.46 -4.13
N ASP A 154 -8.61 -15.71 -5.44
CA ASP A 154 -8.20 -16.98 -6.03
C ASP A 154 -6.66 -17.10 -6.19
N LEU A 155 -5.89 -16.04 -5.90
CA LEU A 155 -4.42 -16.08 -5.95
C LEU A 155 -3.85 -16.82 -4.72
N ASP A 156 -3.06 -17.87 -5.00
CA ASP A 156 -2.24 -18.53 -4.00
C ASP A 156 -0.99 -17.68 -3.70
N TRP A 157 -1.06 -16.93 -2.60
CA TRP A 157 0.01 -16.04 -2.16
C TRP A 157 1.32 -16.78 -1.86
N ASP A 158 1.27 -18.05 -1.44
CA ASP A 158 2.47 -18.84 -1.17
C ASP A 158 3.21 -19.16 -2.48
N ALA A 159 2.48 -19.52 -3.53
CA ALA A 159 3.05 -19.72 -4.86
C ALA A 159 3.63 -18.43 -5.45
N VAL A 160 2.97 -17.28 -5.25
CA VAL A 160 3.46 -15.96 -5.72
C VAL A 160 4.78 -15.55 -5.06
N VAL A 161 4.95 -15.87 -3.77
CA VAL A 161 6.20 -15.66 -3.04
C VAL A 161 7.30 -16.59 -3.58
N GLU A 162 6.97 -17.84 -3.92
CA GLU A 162 7.92 -18.82 -4.48
C GLU A 162 8.49 -18.39 -5.85
N VAL A 163 7.68 -17.75 -6.71
CA VAL A 163 8.15 -17.18 -7.99
C VAL A 163 8.88 -15.83 -7.85
N GLY A 164 9.02 -15.30 -6.63
CA GLY A 164 9.78 -14.08 -6.36
C GLY A 164 9.12 -12.79 -6.85
N LEU A 165 7.81 -12.81 -7.11
CA LEU A 165 7.05 -11.63 -7.55
C LEU A 165 6.80 -10.65 -6.40
N VAL A 166 6.85 -11.13 -5.15
CA VAL A 166 6.76 -10.32 -3.94
C VAL A 166 8.07 -10.46 -3.17
N ARG A 167 8.75 -9.34 -2.91
CA ARG A 167 9.93 -9.33 -2.04
C ARG A 167 9.48 -9.47 -0.57
N PRO A 168 10.04 -10.42 0.19
CA PRO A 168 9.85 -10.47 1.63
C PRO A 168 10.18 -9.12 2.27
N GLY A 169 9.29 -8.61 3.13
CA GLY A 169 9.46 -7.33 3.83
C GLY A 169 9.17 -6.07 2.99
N GLY A 170 8.65 -6.21 1.77
CA GLY A 170 8.23 -5.05 0.95
C GLY A 170 7.11 -4.24 1.62
N ALA A 171 6.11 -4.93 2.18
CA ALA A 171 5.03 -4.30 2.94
C ALA A 171 5.54 -3.62 4.21
N ASP A 172 6.44 -4.28 4.97
CA ASP A 172 7.01 -3.71 6.19
C ASP A 172 7.84 -2.46 5.91
N ARG A 173 8.60 -2.45 4.80
CA ARG A 173 9.36 -1.28 4.35
C ARG A 173 8.42 -0.13 3.94
N ALA A 174 7.36 -0.43 3.19
CA ALA A 174 6.37 0.58 2.81
C ALA A 174 5.71 1.21 4.06
N VAL A 175 5.37 0.41 5.07
CA VAL A 175 4.81 0.89 6.35
C VAL A 175 5.85 1.67 7.18
N ALA A 176 7.12 1.31 7.10
CA ALA A 176 8.21 2.04 7.77
C ALA A 176 8.42 3.43 7.17
N GLU A 177 8.24 3.58 5.84
CA GLU A 177 8.33 4.85 5.12
C GLU A 177 7.14 5.79 5.38
N LEU A 178 5.99 5.27 5.84
CA LEU A 178 4.86 6.11 6.21
C LEU A 178 5.17 7.01 7.39
N SER A 179 4.74 8.27 7.31
CA SER A 179 4.74 9.19 8.43
C SER A 179 3.80 8.74 9.54
N ALA A 180 3.93 9.35 10.72
CA ALA A 180 3.06 9.04 11.85
C ALA A 180 1.57 9.29 11.54
N ASP A 181 1.27 10.36 10.80
CA ASP A 181 -0.10 10.71 10.42
C ASP A 181 -0.67 9.72 9.39
N GLU A 182 0.15 9.30 8.42
CA GLU A 182 -0.26 8.30 7.41
C GLU A 182 -0.49 6.91 8.01
N ARG A 183 0.31 6.50 9.01
CA ARG A 183 0.08 5.24 9.72
C ARG A 183 -1.24 5.25 10.50
N VAL A 184 -1.61 6.38 11.09
CA VAL A 184 -2.90 6.53 11.78
C VAL A 184 -4.06 6.46 10.78
N GLU A 185 -3.91 7.04 9.59
CA GLU A 185 -4.93 6.97 8.55
C GLU A 185 -5.05 5.55 7.96
N LEU A 186 -3.92 4.88 7.72
CA LEU A 186 -3.91 3.47 7.30
C LEU A 186 -4.63 2.58 8.31
N GLN A 187 -4.36 2.76 9.61
CA GLN A 187 -5.04 2.02 10.68
C GLN A 187 -6.57 2.26 10.66
N ARG A 188 -6.98 3.51 10.44
CA ARG A 188 -8.41 3.87 10.33
C ARG A 188 -9.06 3.15 9.15
N LEU A 189 -8.42 3.16 7.99
CA LEU A 189 -8.91 2.52 6.77
C LEU A 189 -9.01 0.99 6.91
N LEU A 190 -8.02 0.35 7.54
CA LEU A 190 -8.04 -1.09 7.79
C LEU A 190 -9.17 -1.51 8.73
N THR A 191 -9.45 -0.67 9.74
CA THR A 191 -10.58 -0.89 10.67
C THR A 191 -11.92 -0.72 9.95
N GLU A 192 -12.04 0.27 9.06
CA GLU A 192 -13.27 0.51 8.28
C GLU A 192 -13.53 -0.61 7.25
N ALA A 193 -12.46 -1.19 6.69
CA ALA A 193 -12.54 -2.30 5.74
C ALA A 193 -12.81 -3.67 6.39
N GLY A 194 -12.82 -3.77 7.73
CA GLY A 194 -13.08 -5.03 8.45
C GLY A 194 -11.96 -6.07 8.33
N VAL A 195 -10.72 -5.62 8.07
CA VAL A 195 -9.53 -6.49 7.92
C VAL A 195 -8.86 -6.78 9.28
N MET A 196 -9.29 -6.11 10.35
CA MET A 196 -8.95 -6.38 11.76
C MET A 196 -10.21 -6.63 12.58
#